data_AF-A0A9X3BSQ2-F1
#
_entry.id   AF-A0A9X3BSQ2-F1
#
_cell.length_a   1.000
_cell.length_b   1.000
_cell.length_c   1.000
_cell.angle_alpha   90.00
_cell.angle_beta   90.00
_cell.angle_gamma   90.00
#
_symmetry.space_group_name_H-M   'P 1'
#
loop_
_entity.id
_entity.type
_entity.pdbx_description
1 polymer ?
#
loop_
_entity_poly.entity_id
_entity_poly.type
_entity_poly.pdbx_seq_one_letter_code
_entity_poly.pdbx_strand_id
1 'polypeptide(L)'
;MSQTRAECRRPSGSDAECRRPSGSDAECRRPSGSWGRPAVEDGSGWAVVDVETSGFQPGQARIVSIAALAVGDDGSVERSVATLLNPGVDPGPTHVHGLTAEMLEGQPSFGDVVDDVRAVLAGRTLVAHNVAFDYSFLAAEAELVGAELPVDTVMCTVELARRLQLGTENLRLETLAAHWGVPQLRPHDALDDAQVLAQILKPTLARARERRAWLPVRPATRRRWPNGQVTHDELRPLKMLVSRLPCPYANPGRFVAGRPLVQGMRVGLSAEVKRTHEELIERIVHAGLSYSEAVDLETSLVICNEAEPEQGKGYHARDLGVPLVTDTEFMRCLDAVVGGTGIEEFAAATPTGEQFALF
;
A
#
# COMPACT_ATOMS: atom_id res chain seq x y z
N MET A 1 39.31 -1.12 -60.49
CA MET A 1 38.45 -0.45 -61.51
C MET A 1 37.02 -0.60 -61.01
N SER A 2 36.20 0.39 -60.67
CA SER A 2 36.24 1.86 -60.72
C SER A 2 35.33 2.36 -59.60
N GLN A 3 35.68 3.50 -59.00
CA GLN A 3 34.85 4.29 -58.09
C GLN A 3 33.78 5.07 -58.85
N THR A 4 32.63 5.35 -58.22
CA THR A 4 31.79 6.55 -58.47
C THR A 4 30.86 6.74 -57.26
N ARG A 5 31.18 7.63 -56.30
CA ARG A 5 30.85 9.07 -56.16
C ARG A 5 29.39 9.38 -55.82
N ALA A 6 29.26 10.12 -54.72
CA ALA A 6 28.06 10.64 -54.10
C ALA A 6 27.39 11.77 -54.90
N GLU A 7 26.08 11.93 -54.72
CA GLU A 7 25.41 13.22 -54.92
C GLU A 7 24.38 13.46 -53.81
N CYS A 8 24.53 14.64 -53.21
CA CYS A 8 23.76 15.20 -52.12
C CYS A 8 22.60 16.01 -52.72
N ARG A 9 21.36 15.79 -52.30
CA ARG A 9 20.23 16.68 -52.60
C ARG A 9 19.49 17.06 -51.31
N ARG A 10 19.50 18.35 -51.01
CA ARG A 10 18.67 19.01 -49.99
C ARG A 10 17.24 19.20 -50.53
N PRO A 11 16.25 19.25 -49.62
CA PRO A 11 15.29 20.35 -49.62
C PRO A 11 15.24 20.97 -48.20
N SER A 12 15.64 22.24 -48.04
CA SER A 12 14.78 23.45 -48.07
C SER A 12 13.82 23.51 -46.88
N GLY A 13 14.05 24.48 -46.00
CA GLY A 13 13.50 24.53 -44.66
C GLY A 13 12.04 24.97 -44.57
N SER A 14 11.48 24.65 -43.41
CA SER A 14 10.58 25.52 -42.67
C SER A 14 10.77 25.19 -41.20
N ASP A 15 11.47 26.08 -40.51
CA ASP A 15 11.65 26.06 -39.06
C ASP A 15 10.28 26.20 -38.39
N ALA A 16 9.68 25.06 -38.02
CA ALA A 16 8.64 25.02 -37.01
C ALA A 16 9.35 24.87 -35.66
N GLU A 17 9.87 26.00 -35.19
CA GLU A 17 10.36 26.18 -33.84
C GLU A 17 9.21 25.87 -32.88
N CYS A 18 9.20 24.65 -32.34
CA CYS A 18 8.22 24.21 -31.36
C CYS A 18 8.52 24.98 -30.06
N ARG A 19 7.89 26.15 -29.93
CA ARG A 19 7.93 26.99 -28.74
C ARG A 19 7.58 26.13 -27.53
N ARG A 20 8.53 26.00 -26.61
CA ARG A 20 8.29 25.47 -25.27
C ARG A 20 7.14 26.27 -24.64
N PRO A 21 6.10 25.63 -24.08
CA PRO A 21 5.17 26.35 -23.23
C PRO A 21 5.94 26.79 -21.98
N SER A 22 6.22 28.09 -21.87
CA SER A 22 6.51 28.75 -20.62
C SER A 22 5.19 28.89 -19.87
N GLY A 23 4.93 27.98 -18.94
CA GLY A 23 3.74 28.00 -18.11
C GLY A 23 3.97 27.05 -16.96
N SER A 24 3.82 27.57 -15.75
CA SER A 24 3.89 26.85 -14.49
C SER A 24 2.76 25.83 -14.38
N ASP A 25 2.90 24.70 -15.06
CA ASP A 25 2.22 23.49 -14.63
C ASP A 25 2.98 23.03 -13.40
N ALA A 26 2.40 23.34 -12.24
CA ALA A 26 2.72 22.65 -11.02
C ALA A 26 2.44 21.17 -11.30
N GLU A 27 3.49 20.45 -11.74
CA GLU A 27 3.57 19.00 -11.59
C GLU A 27 3.22 18.75 -10.14
N CYS A 28 1.96 18.33 -9.94
CA CYS A 28 1.46 17.86 -8.67
C CYS A 28 2.31 16.62 -8.38
N ARG A 29 3.45 16.85 -7.70
CA ARG A 29 4.36 15.79 -7.25
C ARG A 29 3.47 14.79 -6.54
N ARG A 30 3.25 13.63 -7.16
CA ARG A 30 2.54 12.52 -6.53
C ARG A 30 3.21 12.33 -5.17
N PRO A 31 2.47 12.42 -4.05
CA PRO A 31 3.10 12.31 -2.75
C PRO A 31 3.82 10.97 -2.69
N SER A 32 5.13 11.01 -2.48
CA SER A 32 5.92 9.86 -2.08
C SER A 32 5.30 9.36 -0.76
N GLY A 33 4.42 8.36 -0.86
CA GLY A 33 3.49 8.00 0.23
C GLY A 33 2.05 7.71 -0.20
N SER A 34 1.73 7.66 -1.51
CA SER A 34 0.39 7.30 -1.97
C SER A 34 0.06 5.85 -1.65
N TRP A 35 -1.11 5.63 -1.07
CA TRP A 35 -1.71 4.32 -0.94
C TRP A 35 -2.19 3.84 -2.30
N GLY A 36 -1.90 2.58 -2.58
CA GLY A 36 -2.21 1.90 -3.82
C GLY A 36 -1.39 2.37 -5.02
N ARG A 37 -1.30 1.50 -6.02
CA ARG A 37 -0.79 1.86 -7.36
C ARG A 37 -1.49 1.04 -8.44
N PRO A 38 -1.74 1.57 -9.64
CA PRO A 38 -2.23 0.77 -10.76
C PRO A 38 -1.32 -0.42 -11.04
N ALA A 39 -1.89 -1.61 -11.29
CA ALA A 39 -1.10 -2.82 -11.58
C ALA A 39 -0.30 -2.76 -12.90
N VAL A 40 -0.64 -1.81 -13.77
CA VAL A 40 0.04 -1.55 -15.05
C VAL A 40 1.28 -0.66 -14.92
N GLU A 41 1.45 0.04 -13.79
CA GLU A 41 2.64 0.84 -13.55
C GLU A 41 3.80 -0.08 -13.10
N ASP A 42 5.02 0.22 -13.56
CA ASP A 42 6.21 -0.53 -13.18
C ASP A 42 6.53 -0.35 -11.68
N GLY A 43 7.09 -1.38 -11.06
CA GLY A 43 7.49 -1.38 -9.66
C GLY A 43 9.01 -1.53 -9.52
N SER A 44 9.49 -1.54 -8.27
CA SER A 44 10.91 -1.72 -7.96
C SER A 44 11.28 -3.19 -7.71
N GLY A 45 10.47 -4.13 -8.21
CA GLY A 45 10.55 -5.56 -7.89
C GLY A 45 9.90 -5.93 -6.56
N TRP A 46 9.90 -7.23 -6.24
CA TRP A 46 9.19 -7.78 -5.09
C TRP A 46 10.14 -8.49 -4.15
N ALA A 47 9.93 -8.36 -2.84
CA ALA A 47 10.58 -9.18 -1.84
C ALA A 47 9.50 -9.95 -1.07
N VAL A 48 9.35 -11.24 -1.36
CA VAL A 48 8.37 -12.09 -0.70
C VAL A 48 8.94 -12.54 0.64
N VAL A 49 8.21 -12.30 1.72
CA VAL A 49 8.63 -12.62 3.09
C VAL A 49 7.57 -13.50 3.75
N ASP A 50 8.04 -14.47 4.51
CA ASP A 50 7.23 -15.23 5.45
C ASP A 50 8.05 -15.48 6.74
N VAL A 51 7.39 -15.46 7.90
CA VAL A 51 8.01 -15.69 9.21
C VAL A 51 7.18 -16.65 10.06
N GLU A 52 7.86 -17.58 10.73
CA GLU A 52 7.31 -18.34 11.85
C GLU A 52 7.76 -17.70 13.17
N THR A 53 6.89 -17.70 14.17
CA THR A 53 7.09 -16.90 15.39
C THR A 53 6.73 -17.67 16.65
N SER A 54 7.35 -17.33 17.78
CA SER A 54 7.08 -17.95 19.08
C SER A 54 5.77 -17.50 19.74
N GLY A 55 4.98 -16.66 19.07
CA GLY A 55 3.73 -16.11 19.60
C GLY A 55 3.20 -15.01 18.70
N PHE A 56 2.12 -14.32 19.11
CA PHE A 56 1.40 -13.38 18.23
C PHE A 56 1.73 -11.90 18.46
N GLN A 57 2.56 -11.56 19.46
CA GLN A 57 2.83 -10.19 19.86
C GLN A 57 4.26 -9.79 19.51
N PRO A 58 4.49 -8.96 18.48
CA PRO A 58 5.81 -8.45 18.14
C PRO A 58 6.47 -7.75 19.34
N GLY A 59 7.78 -7.92 19.49
CA GLY A 59 8.56 -7.36 20.60
C GLY A 59 8.46 -8.13 21.92
N GLN A 60 7.43 -8.99 22.09
CA GLN A 60 7.36 -9.97 23.19
C GLN A 60 7.71 -11.38 22.69
N ALA A 61 7.14 -11.77 21.56
CA ALA A 61 7.49 -12.98 20.83
C ALA A 61 8.63 -12.69 19.84
N ARG A 62 9.27 -13.77 19.37
CA ARG A 62 10.46 -13.74 18.53
C ARG A 62 10.22 -14.49 17.23
N ILE A 63 10.96 -14.12 16.18
CA ILE A 63 10.99 -14.92 14.95
C ILE A 63 11.80 -16.20 15.21
N VAL A 64 11.25 -17.36 14.83
CA VAL A 64 11.89 -18.68 14.95
C VAL A 64 12.29 -19.28 13.60
N SER A 65 11.67 -18.83 12.51
CA SER A 65 12.07 -19.13 11.14
C SER A 65 11.74 -17.94 10.25
N ILE A 66 12.60 -17.67 9.28
CA ILE A 66 12.40 -16.59 8.31
C ILE A 66 12.74 -17.10 6.92
N ALA A 67 11.93 -16.70 5.94
CA ALA A 67 12.29 -16.75 4.53
C ALA A 67 12.03 -15.40 3.88
N ALA A 68 12.99 -14.92 3.10
CA ALA A 68 12.83 -13.76 2.25
C ALA A 68 13.40 -14.07 0.86
N LEU A 69 12.59 -13.84 -0.19
CA LEU A 69 12.91 -14.11 -1.58
C LEU A 69 12.81 -12.81 -2.38
N ALA A 70 13.91 -12.37 -3.00
CA ALA A 70 13.89 -11.32 -4.00
C ALA A 70 13.36 -11.91 -5.31
N VAL A 71 12.19 -11.45 -5.73
CA VAL A 71 11.46 -11.95 -6.89
C VAL A 71 11.43 -10.89 -7.99
N GLY A 72 11.88 -11.29 -9.19
CA GLY A 72 11.82 -10.48 -10.39
C GLY A 72 10.40 -10.41 -10.98
N ASP A 73 10.20 -9.54 -11.97
CA ASP A 73 8.88 -9.37 -12.61
C ASP A 73 8.37 -10.62 -13.35
N ASP A 74 9.29 -11.49 -13.76
CA ASP A 74 8.99 -12.77 -14.38
C ASP A 74 8.70 -13.89 -13.36
N GLY A 75 8.76 -13.58 -12.06
CA GLY A 75 8.56 -14.52 -10.96
C GLY A 75 9.80 -15.35 -10.60
N SER A 76 10.95 -15.10 -11.22
CA SER A 76 12.20 -15.78 -10.85
C SER A 76 12.73 -15.29 -9.51
N VAL A 77 13.29 -16.19 -8.71
CA VAL A 77 13.98 -15.85 -7.46
C VAL A 77 15.42 -15.47 -7.79
N GLU A 78 15.77 -14.21 -7.54
CA GLU A 78 17.09 -13.64 -7.85
C GLU A 78 18.06 -13.79 -6.68
N ARG A 79 17.52 -13.73 -5.45
CA ARG A 79 18.26 -13.87 -4.19
C ARG A 79 17.30 -14.38 -3.12
N SER A 80 17.80 -15.16 -2.17
CA SER A 80 17.00 -15.62 -1.05
C SER A 80 17.83 -15.74 0.23
N VAL A 81 17.18 -15.52 1.37
CA VAL A 81 17.63 -15.97 2.68
C VAL A 81 16.52 -16.81 3.28
N ALA A 82 16.86 -17.97 3.83
CA ALA A 82 15.94 -18.81 4.56
C ALA A 82 16.69 -19.54 5.67
N THR A 83 16.26 -19.39 6.91
CA THR A 83 16.97 -19.95 8.07
C THR A 83 16.07 -20.07 9.27
N LEU A 84 16.37 -21.06 10.12
CA LEU A 84 15.88 -21.09 11.48
C LEU A 84 16.64 -20.07 12.31
N LEU A 85 15.99 -19.54 13.34
CA LEU A 85 16.59 -18.60 14.28
C LEU A 85 16.48 -19.14 15.70
N ASN A 86 17.51 -18.91 16.50
CA ASN A 86 17.43 -19.13 17.94
C ASN A 86 16.74 -17.93 18.58
N PRO A 87 15.50 -18.08 19.09
CA PRO A 87 14.76 -16.96 19.67
C PRO A 87 15.26 -16.58 21.08
N GLY A 88 16.09 -17.42 21.72
CA GLY A 88 16.50 -17.27 23.12
C GLY A 88 15.35 -17.40 24.13
N VAL A 89 14.18 -17.85 23.68
CA VAL A 89 12.95 -18.07 24.46
C VAL A 89 12.26 -19.35 24.02
N ASP A 90 11.16 -19.71 24.66
CA ASP A 90 10.31 -20.82 24.22
C ASP A 90 9.89 -20.64 22.75
N PRO A 91 9.96 -21.69 21.90
CA PRO A 91 9.65 -21.61 20.47
C PRO A 91 8.17 -21.37 20.17
N GLY A 92 7.29 -21.39 21.18
CA GLY A 92 5.88 -21.10 21.01
C GLY A 92 5.07 -22.30 20.52
N PRO A 93 4.08 -22.09 19.64
CA PRO A 93 3.15 -23.14 19.24
C PRO A 93 3.79 -24.14 18.27
N THR A 94 4.72 -24.97 18.75
CA THR A 94 5.40 -26.04 17.99
C THR A 94 4.44 -26.98 17.24
N HIS A 95 3.18 -27.13 17.70
CA HIS A 95 2.16 -27.90 16.98
C HIS A 95 1.69 -27.27 15.65
N VAL A 96 2.02 -26.00 15.40
CA VAL A 96 1.71 -25.27 14.16
C VAL A 96 2.87 -25.42 13.18
N HIS A 97 4.05 -24.93 13.54
CA HIS A 97 5.22 -24.85 12.64
C HIS A 97 6.22 -26.02 12.80
N GLY A 98 6.03 -26.90 13.78
CA GLY A 98 6.87 -28.09 13.99
C GLY A 98 8.27 -27.83 14.55
N LEU A 99 8.62 -26.60 14.91
CA LEU A 99 9.96 -26.24 15.40
C LEU A 99 10.06 -26.41 16.91
N THR A 100 10.93 -27.33 17.36
CA THR A 100 11.20 -27.59 18.78
C THR A 100 12.37 -26.75 19.29
N ALA A 101 12.50 -26.61 20.61
CA ALA A 101 13.61 -25.88 21.21
C ALA A 101 14.98 -26.49 20.82
N GLU A 102 15.05 -27.82 20.72
CA GLU A 102 16.26 -28.55 20.32
C GLU A 102 16.65 -28.27 18.86
N MET A 103 15.69 -28.05 17.97
CA MET A 103 15.97 -27.69 16.57
C MET A 103 16.52 -26.26 16.43
N LEU A 104 16.09 -25.36 17.33
CA LEU A 104 16.46 -23.95 17.33
C LEU A 104 17.74 -23.68 18.15
N GLU A 105 18.15 -24.62 19.00
CA GLU A 105 19.40 -24.50 19.75
C GLU A 105 20.60 -24.42 18.79
N GLY A 106 21.47 -23.42 19.02
CA GLY A 106 22.65 -23.19 18.20
C GLY A 106 22.39 -22.55 16.82
N GLN A 107 21.14 -22.31 16.44
CA GLN A 107 20.81 -21.51 15.25
C GLN A 107 21.25 -20.04 15.44
N PRO A 108 21.47 -19.28 14.34
CA PRO A 108 21.80 -17.86 14.43
C PRO A 108 20.68 -17.05 15.11
N SER A 109 21.03 -15.92 15.69
CA SER A 109 20.06 -14.91 16.10
C SER A 109 19.63 -14.05 14.91
N PHE A 110 18.55 -13.28 15.05
CA PHE A 110 18.16 -12.33 13.99
C PHE A 110 19.27 -11.32 13.66
N GLY A 111 20.02 -10.87 14.68
CA GLY A 111 21.13 -9.93 14.49
C GLY A 111 22.26 -10.49 13.63
N ASP A 112 22.44 -11.81 13.61
CA ASP A 112 23.46 -12.46 12.78
C ASP A 112 23.07 -12.51 11.30
N VAL A 113 21.77 -12.43 10.98
CA VAL A 113 21.24 -12.60 9.61
C VAL A 113 20.62 -11.33 9.03
N VAL A 114 20.49 -10.27 9.82
CA VAL A 114 19.75 -9.06 9.44
C VAL A 114 20.29 -8.40 8.17
N ASP A 115 21.61 -8.44 7.95
CA ASP A 115 22.21 -7.85 6.75
C ASP A 115 21.88 -8.63 5.48
N ASP A 116 21.78 -9.96 5.55
CA ASP A 116 21.32 -10.79 4.43
C ASP A 116 19.85 -10.53 4.11
N VAL A 117 19.01 -10.38 5.15
CA VAL A 117 17.60 -9.98 5.00
C VAL A 117 17.50 -8.60 4.34
N ARG A 118 18.25 -7.60 4.82
CA ARG A 118 18.28 -6.25 4.23
C ARG A 118 18.70 -6.29 2.76
N ALA A 119 19.66 -7.15 2.42
CA ALA A 119 20.15 -7.31 1.05
C ALA A 119 19.12 -7.95 0.11
N VAL A 120 18.15 -8.72 0.63
CA VAL A 120 16.98 -9.21 -0.13
C VAL A 120 15.90 -8.14 -0.27
N LEU A 121 15.64 -7.37 0.79
CA LEU A 121 14.58 -6.35 0.83
C LEU A 121 14.92 -5.07 0.05
N ALA A 122 16.21 -4.74 -0.09
CA ALA A 122 16.66 -3.46 -0.61
C ALA A 122 16.06 -3.10 -1.97
N GLY A 123 15.40 -1.94 -2.02
CA GLY A 123 14.84 -1.38 -3.25
C GLY A 123 13.58 -2.07 -3.74
N ARG A 124 12.93 -2.93 -2.96
CA ARG A 124 11.75 -3.72 -3.40
C ARG A 124 10.52 -3.40 -2.58
N THR A 125 9.34 -3.72 -3.13
CA THR A 125 8.11 -3.79 -2.32
C THR A 125 8.10 -5.10 -1.56
N LEU A 126 8.03 -5.04 -0.23
CA LEU A 126 7.88 -6.23 0.61
C LEU A 126 6.48 -6.79 0.44
N VAL A 127 6.37 -8.08 0.16
CA VAL A 127 5.12 -8.79 -0.05
C VAL A 127 5.04 -9.91 0.96
N ALA A 128 3.91 -10.02 1.67
CA ALA A 128 3.63 -11.18 2.50
C ALA A 128 2.14 -11.53 2.44
N HIS A 129 1.80 -12.75 2.85
CA HIS A 129 0.42 -13.19 2.82
C HIS A 129 -0.43 -12.38 3.80
N ASN A 130 0.08 -12.14 5.01
CA ASN A 130 -0.48 -11.24 6.00
C ASN A 130 0.54 -10.18 6.41
N VAL A 131 0.86 -9.25 5.50
CA VAL A 131 1.97 -8.30 5.66
C VAL A 131 1.98 -7.47 6.94
N ALA A 132 0.81 -7.24 7.57
CA ALA A 132 0.76 -6.56 8.86
C ALA A 132 1.45 -7.38 9.96
N PHE A 133 1.31 -8.70 9.93
CA PHE A 133 1.95 -9.62 10.86
C PHE A 133 3.45 -9.74 10.56
N ASP A 134 3.82 -10.18 9.36
CA ASP A 134 5.21 -10.45 8.98
C ASP A 134 6.10 -9.21 9.14
N TYR A 135 5.65 -8.07 8.64
CA TYR A 135 6.40 -6.82 8.73
C TYR A 135 6.54 -6.34 10.17
N SER A 136 5.52 -6.51 11.03
CA SER A 136 5.61 -6.09 12.42
C SER A 136 6.65 -6.90 13.22
N PHE A 137 6.80 -8.19 12.93
CA PHE A 137 7.84 -9.02 13.53
C PHE A 137 9.23 -8.65 13.02
N LEU A 138 9.39 -8.46 11.70
CA LEU A 138 10.66 -7.98 11.14
C LEU A 138 11.05 -6.63 11.72
N ALA A 139 10.11 -5.70 11.83
CA ALA A 139 10.32 -4.39 12.42
C ALA A 139 10.77 -4.47 13.88
N ALA A 140 10.13 -5.32 14.69
CA ALA A 140 10.46 -5.51 16.09
C ALA A 140 11.85 -6.15 16.29
N GLU A 141 12.18 -7.17 15.50
CA GLU A 141 13.51 -7.79 15.54
C GLU A 141 14.61 -6.81 15.07
N ALA A 142 14.34 -6.03 14.02
CA ALA A 142 15.26 -5.00 13.55
C ALA A 142 15.48 -3.90 14.59
N GLU A 143 14.42 -3.44 15.26
CA GLU A 143 14.52 -2.48 16.36
C GLU A 143 15.36 -3.04 17.52
N LEU A 144 15.17 -4.31 17.88
CA LEU A 144 15.89 -4.99 18.96
C LEU A 144 17.41 -5.04 18.71
N VAL A 145 17.83 -5.20 17.45
CA VAL A 145 19.24 -5.24 17.06
C VAL A 145 19.77 -3.89 16.54
N GLY A 146 18.97 -2.82 16.59
CA GLY A 146 19.36 -1.49 16.14
C GLY A 146 19.55 -1.34 14.62
N ALA A 147 18.90 -2.20 13.83
CA ALA A 147 18.99 -2.21 12.36
C ALA A 147 17.86 -1.43 11.69
N GLU A 148 18.17 -0.82 10.55
CA GLU A 148 17.20 -0.18 9.66
C GLU A 148 16.85 -1.11 8.48
N LEU A 149 15.58 -1.50 8.38
CA LEU A 149 15.07 -2.25 7.23
C LEU A 149 14.87 -1.31 6.05
N PRO A 150 15.41 -1.63 4.85
CA PRO A 150 15.25 -0.82 3.65
C PRO A 150 13.88 -1.08 2.97
N VAL A 151 12.79 -0.94 3.74
CA VAL A 151 11.42 -1.17 3.28
C VAL A 151 10.70 0.17 3.24
N ASP A 152 10.39 0.62 2.02
CA ASP A 152 9.61 1.85 1.80
C ASP A 152 8.15 1.53 1.47
N THR A 153 7.87 0.33 0.93
CA THR A 153 6.53 -0.09 0.56
C THR A 153 6.28 -1.56 0.87
N VAL A 154 5.03 -1.87 1.23
CA VAL A 154 4.55 -3.21 1.56
C VAL A 154 3.28 -3.55 0.76
N MET A 155 3.01 -4.83 0.53
CA MET A 155 1.77 -5.30 -0.10
C MET A 155 1.27 -6.59 0.54
N CYS A 156 -0.01 -6.64 0.85
CA CYS A 156 -0.68 -7.81 1.42
C CYS A 156 -1.38 -8.61 0.31
N THR A 157 -1.04 -9.90 0.15
CA THR A 157 -1.72 -10.70 -0.89
C THR A 157 -3.14 -11.10 -0.51
N VAL A 158 -3.48 -11.20 0.78
CA VAL A 158 -4.88 -11.39 1.22
C VAL A 158 -5.73 -10.20 0.77
N GLU A 159 -5.23 -8.96 0.93
CA GLU A 159 -5.94 -7.77 0.46
C GLU A 159 -6.09 -7.77 -1.06
N LEU A 160 -5.01 -8.10 -1.79
CA LEU A 160 -5.05 -8.18 -3.24
C LEU A 160 -6.06 -9.24 -3.72
N ALA A 161 -6.04 -10.44 -3.15
CA ALA A 161 -6.98 -11.51 -3.48
C ALA A 161 -8.43 -11.10 -3.20
N ARG A 162 -8.68 -10.38 -2.10
CA ARG A 162 -10.01 -9.83 -1.77
C ARG A 162 -10.49 -8.81 -2.82
N ARG A 163 -9.63 -7.86 -3.22
CA ARG A 163 -9.94 -6.88 -4.29
C ARG A 163 -10.24 -7.59 -5.61
N LEU A 164 -9.53 -8.68 -5.90
CA LEU A 164 -9.72 -9.45 -7.12
C LEU A 164 -10.92 -10.41 -7.08
N GLN A 165 -11.59 -10.59 -5.93
CA GLN A 165 -12.76 -11.47 -5.80
C GLN A 165 -12.55 -12.80 -6.56
N LEU A 166 -11.49 -13.54 -6.22
CA LEU A 166 -11.05 -14.74 -6.96
C LEU A 166 -12.07 -15.90 -6.91
N GLY A 167 -13.11 -15.79 -6.08
CA GLY A 167 -14.16 -16.80 -5.97
C GLY A 167 -13.77 -18.02 -5.13
N THR A 168 -12.75 -17.87 -4.28
CA THR A 168 -12.31 -18.91 -3.34
C THR A 168 -13.15 -18.90 -2.07
N GLU A 169 -13.23 -20.04 -1.41
CA GLU A 169 -14.01 -20.26 -0.18
C GLU A 169 -13.44 -19.50 1.03
N ASN A 170 -12.13 -19.30 1.05
CA ASN A 170 -11.43 -18.44 1.99
C ASN A 170 -10.18 -17.84 1.31
N LEU A 171 -9.37 -17.08 2.05
CA LEU A 171 -8.19 -16.39 1.53
C LEU A 171 -6.88 -16.89 2.16
N ARG A 172 -6.85 -18.09 2.74
CA ARG A 172 -5.63 -18.71 3.27
C ARG A 172 -4.67 -19.03 2.12
N LEU A 173 -3.37 -19.10 2.43
CA LEU A 173 -2.34 -19.40 1.44
C LEU A 173 -2.61 -20.74 0.73
N GLU A 174 -2.94 -21.79 1.49
CA GLU A 174 -3.31 -23.13 0.97
C GLU A 174 -4.42 -23.08 -0.08
N THR A 175 -5.47 -22.31 0.19
CA THR A 175 -6.63 -22.15 -0.71
C THR A 175 -6.24 -21.38 -1.96
N LEU A 176 -5.46 -20.30 -1.83
CA LEU A 176 -5.00 -19.52 -2.98
C LEU A 176 -3.99 -20.31 -3.83
N ALA A 177 -3.13 -21.12 -3.20
CA ALA A 177 -2.21 -22.02 -3.88
C ALA A 177 -2.99 -23.05 -4.72
N ALA A 178 -3.99 -23.70 -4.12
CA ALA A 178 -4.88 -24.62 -4.84
C ALA A 178 -5.63 -23.94 -6.00
N HIS A 179 -6.14 -22.72 -5.81
CA HIS A 179 -6.80 -21.95 -6.86
C HIS A 179 -5.91 -21.74 -8.10
N TRP A 180 -4.62 -21.49 -7.89
CA TRP A 180 -3.65 -21.29 -8.96
C TRP A 180 -2.93 -22.58 -9.41
N GLY A 181 -3.26 -23.74 -8.84
CA GLY A 181 -2.62 -25.01 -9.14
C GLY A 181 -1.17 -25.12 -8.67
N VAL A 182 -0.79 -24.37 -7.64
CA VAL A 182 0.55 -24.40 -7.03
C VAL A 182 0.53 -25.39 -5.86
N PRO A 183 1.41 -26.42 -5.86
CA PRO A 183 1.50 -27.35 -4.73
C PRO A 183 2.19 -26.68 -3.53
N GLN A 184 1.67 -26.93 -2.34
CA GLN A 184 2.29 -26.60 -1.06
C GLN A 184 2.65 -27.93 -0.38
N LEU A 185 3.92 -28.09 0.01
CA LEU A 185 4.46 -29.36 0.47
C LEU A 185 4.53 -29.44 2.00
N ARG A 186 4.83 -28.31 2.66
CA ARG A 186 5.03 -28.18 4.09
C ARG A 186 4.38 -26.88 4.57
N PRO A 187 3.04 -26.86 4.76
CA PRO A 187 2.36 -25.71 5.35
C PRO A 187 2.98 -25.35 6.71
N HIS A 188 3.09 -24.05 7.01
CA HIS A 188 3.75 -23.53 8.22
C HIS A 188 5.26 -23.79 8.27
N ASP A 189 5.89 -23.87 7.08
CA ASP A 189 7.32 -23.76 6.90
C ASP A 189 7.60 -22.47 6.12
N ALA A 190 8.30 -21.52 6.73
CA ALA A 190 8.51 -20.20 6.14
C ALA A 190 9.08 -20.24 4.70
N LEU A 191 9.97 -21.20 4.39
CA LEU A 191 10.53 -21.30 3.04
C LEU A 191 9.51 -21.83 2.04
N ASP A 192 8.78 -22.90 2.38
CA ASP A 192 7.72 -23.44 1.50
C ASP A 192 6.63 -22.39 1.28
N ASP A 193 6.19 -21.71 2.34
CA ASP A 193 5.14 -20.69 2.28
C ASP A 193 5.59 -19.47 1.44
N ALA A 194 6.83 -18.99 1.61
CA ALA A 194 7.39 -17.93 0.76
C ALA A 194 7.52 -18.36 -0.71
N GLN A 195 7.92 -19.61 -0.98
CA GLN A 195 8.02 -20.15 -2.34
C GLN A 195 6.66 -20.28 -3.02
N VAL A 196 5.65 -20.78 -2.29
CA VAL A 196 4.27 -20.85 -2.77
C VAL A 196 3.74 -19.44 -3.03
N LEU A 197 3.96 -18.51 -2.10
CA LEU A 197 3.56 -17.13 -2.23
C LEU A 197 4.18 -16.44 -3.46
N ALA A 198 5.47 -16.64 -3.71
CA ALA A 198 6.15 -16.15 -4.91
C ALA A 198 5.54 -16.71 -6.20
N GLN A 199 5.21 -18.01 -6.22
CA GLN A 199 4.60 -18.66 -7.38
C GLN A 199 3.18 -18.15 -7.66
N ILE A 200 2.35 -17.93 -6.63
CA ILE A 200 1.00 -17.38 -6.82
C ILE A 200 0.99 -15.88 -7.10
N LEU A 201 2.04 -15.15 -6.70
CA LEU A 201 2.11 -13.70 -6.89
C LEU A 201 2.05 -13.32 -8.37
N LYS A 202 2.79 -14.03 -9.24
CA LYS A 202 2.81 -13.76 -10.68
C LYS A 202 1.43 -13.84 -11.36
N PRO A 203 0.68 -14.95 -11.30
CA PRO A 203 -0.66 -15.01 -11.89
C PRO A 203 -1.65 -14.05 -11.21
N THR A 204 -1.49 -13.79 -9.90
CA THR A 204 -2.32 -12.81 -9.19
C THR A 204 -2.10 -11.38 -9.73
N LEU A 205 -0.84 -10.97 -9.96
CA LEU A 205 -0.50 -9.69 -10.56
C LEU A 205 -0.97 -9.59 -12.02
N ALA A 206 -0.87 -10.69 -12.79
CA ALA A 206 -1.42 -10.75 -14.15
C ALA A 206 -2.94 -10.52 -14.14
N ARG A 207 -3.68 -11.19 -13.25
CA ARG A 207 -5.12 -10.98 -13.07
C ARG A 207 -5.45 -9.55 -12.65
N ALA A 208 -4.63 -8.93 -11.80
CA ALA A 208 -4.79 -7.53 -11.41
C ALA A 208 -4.64 -6.59 -12.61
N ARG A 209 -3.66 -6.83 -13.49
CA ARG A 209 -3.46 -6.07 -14.74
C ARG A 209 -4.65 -6.24 -15.69
N GLU A 210 -5.11 -7.46 -15.91
CA GLU A 210 -6.29 -7.76 -16.74
C GLU A 210 -7.54 -7.00 -16.28
N ARG A 211 -7.74 -6.93 -14.97
CA ARG A 211 -8.88 -6.23 -14.36
C ARG A 211 -8.65 -4.75 -14.15
N ARG A 212 -7.48 -4.21 -14.53
CA ARG A 212 -7.04 -2.84 -14.25
C ARG A 212 -7.20 -2.47 -12.76
N ALA A 213 -6.98 -3.45 -11.89
CA ALA A 213 -7.08 -3.28 -10.45
C ALA A 213 -5.90 -2.47 -9.91
N TRP A 214 -6.14 -1.76 -8.82
CA TRP A 214 -5.10 -1.12 -8.04
C TRP A 214 -4.50 -2.12 -7.06
N LEU A 215 -3.18 -2.26 -7.10
CA LEU A 215 -2.43 -3.06 -6.15
C LEU A 215 -2.47 -2.38 -4.79
N PRO A 216 -2.72 -3.12 -3.69
CA PRO A 216 -2.76 -2.57 -2.33
C PRO A 216 -1.35 -2.33 -1.77
N VAL A 217 -0.57 -1.51 -2.48
CA VAL A 217 0.77 -1.11 -2.03
C VAL A 217 0.63 0.01 -1.01
N ARG A 218 1.23 -0.16 0.16
CA ARG A 218 1.15 0.80 1.27
C ARG A 218 2.55 1.31 1.59
N PRO A 219 2.73 2.60 1.91
CA PRO A 219 4.00 3.08 2.40
C PRO A 219 4.30 2.45 3.78
N ALA A 220 5.56 2.09 3.99
CA ALA A 220 6.09 1.78 5.31
C ALA A 220 6.92 2.97 5.79
N THR A 221 6.59 3.51 6.97
CA THR A 221 7.29 4.66 7.55
C THR A 221 8.19 4.23 8.69
N ARG A 222 9.27 4.97 8.86
CA ARG A 222 10.26 4.76 9.91
C ARG A 222 10.55 6.08 10.60
N ARG A 223 10.78 6.00 11.90
CA ARG A 223 11.14 7.13 12.74
C ARG A 223 12.57 6.98 13.21
N ARG A 224 13.36 8.03 13.01
CA ARG A 224 14.69 8.16 13.61
C ARG A 224 14.60 8.99 14.87
N TRP A 225 15.05 8.43 15.98
CA TRP A 225 15.04 9.08 17.28
C TRP A 225 16.34 9.85 17.52
N PRO A 226 16.35 10.87 18.41
CA PRO A 226 17.56 11.65 18.71
C PRO A 226 18.74 10.83 19.23
N ASN A 227 18.49 9.65 19.82
CA ASN A 227 19.51 8.71 20.27
C ASN A 227 20.12 7.85 19.14
N GLY A 228 19.70 8.06 17.89
CA GLY A 228 20.15 7.30 16.72
C GLY A 228 19.34 6.03 16.44
N GLN A 229 18.47 5.60 17.36
CA GLN A 229 17.60 4.43 17.18
C GLN A 229 16.62 4.67 16.02
N VAL A 230 16.36 3.60 15.27
CA VAL A 230 15.35 3.59 14.21
C VAL A 230 14.25 2.64 14.64
N THR A 231 13.01 3.12 14.60
CA THR A 231 11.81 2.29 14.81
C THR A 231 10.96 2.36 13.56
N HIS A 232 10.27 1.27 13.24
CA HIS A 232 9.32 1.25 12.13
C HIS A 232 7.90 1.47 12.67
N ASP A 233 7.11 2.27 11.97
CA ASP A 233 5.73 2.49 12.37
C ASP A 233 4.88 1.25 12.04
N GLU A 234 3.92 0.96 12.93
CA GLU A 234 2.93 -0.09 12.69
C GLU A 234 2.08 0.19 11.44
N LEU A 235 1.77 -0.86 10.69
CA LEU A 235 0.88 -0.80 9.53
C LEU A 235 -0.58 -0.64 9.98
N ARG A 236 -0.99 0.61 10.24
CA ARG A 236 -2.36 0.93 10.68
C ARG A 236 -3.36 0.81 9.53
N PRO A 237 -4.63 0.43 9.82
CA PRO A 237 -5.69 0.44 8.81
C PRO A 237 -5.86 1.81 8.16
N LEU A 238 -6.02 1.83 6.83
CA LEU A 238 -6.09 3.08 6.06
C LEU A 238 -7.15 4.04 6.61
N LYS A 239 -8.34 3.53 6.95
CA LYS A 239 -9.44 4.34 7.51
C LYS A 239 -9.02 5.16 8.73
N MET A 240 -8.14 4.63 9.58
CA MET A 240 -7.68 5.31 10.79
C MET A 240 -6.70 6.44 10.47
N LEU A 241 -5.92 6.28 9.41
CA LEU A 241 -4.96 7.29 8.98
C LEU A 241 -5.69 8.43 8.27
N VAL A 242 -6.58 8.10 7.33
CA VAL A 242 -7.27 9.11 6.50
C VAL A 242 -8.30 9.93 7.24
N SER A 243 -8.93 9.38 8.29
CA SER A 243 -9.90 10.12 9.10
C SER A 243 -9.29 11.30 9.86
N ARG A 244 -7.95 11.40 9.89
CA ARG A 244 -7.19 12.47 10.53
C ARG A 244 -6.38 13.30 9.53
N LEU A 245 -6.39 12.94 8.24
CA LEU A 245 -5.66 13.68 7.23
C LEU A 245 -6.45 14.95 6.85
N PRO A 246 -5.82 16.14 6.89
CA PRO A 246 -6.45 17.35 6.39
C PRO A 246 -6.64 17.23 4.87
N CYS A 247 -7.80 17.64 4.37
CA CYS A 247 -8.01 17.80 2.94
C CYS A 247 -7.47 19.19 2.52
N PRO A 248 -6.59 19.29 1.51
CA PRO A 248 -6.03 20.57 1.09
C PRO A 248 -7.03 21.45 0.32
N TYR A 249 -8.22 20.92 0.02
CA TYR A 249 -9.25 21.60 -0.74
C TYR A 249 -10.48 21.88 0.13
N ALA A 250 -11.08 23.05 -0.04
CA ALA A 250 -12.35 23.40 0.59
C ALA A 250 -13.46 22.50 0.03
N ASN A 251 -14.40 22.12 0.90
CA ASN A 251 -15.56 21.34 0.49
C ASN A 251 -16.52 22.18 -0.37
N PRO A 252 -16.74 21.84 -1.65
CA PRO A 252 -17.60 22.61 -2.55
C PRO A 252 -19.10 22.37 -2.33
N GLY A 253 -19.47 21.49 -1.39
CA GLY A 253 -20.85 21.19 -1.02
C GLY A 253 -21.33 19.85 -1.59
N ARG A 254 -22.66 19.73 -1.76
CA ARG A 254 -23.31 18.47 -2.15
C ARG A 254 -22.99 18.07 -3.58
N PHE A 255 -22.74 16.78 -3.77
CA PHE A 255 -22.64 16.19 -5.09
C PHE A 255 -23.98 16.30 -5.83
N VAL A 256 -23.91 16.52 -7.14
CA VAL A 256 -25.08 16.59 -8.01
C VAL A 256 -24.89 15.57 -9.12
N ALA A 257 -25.80 14.60 -9.22
CA ALA A 257 -25.74 13.56 -10.24
C ALA A 257 -25.60 14.15 -11.65
N GLY A 258 -24.69 13.58 -12.45
CA GLY A 258 -24.36 14.07 -13.79
C GLY A 258 -23.34 15.22 -13.85
N ARG A 259 -22.94 15.80 -12.71
CA ARG A 259 -21.78 16.70 -12.61
C ARG A 259 -20.52 15.90 -12.25
N PRO A 260 -19.32 16.39 -12.59
CA PRO A 260 -18.08 15.77 -12.11
C PRO A 260 -17.94 15.87 -10.59
N LEU A 261 -17.18 14.95 -10.00
CA LEU A 261 -16.67 15.11 -8.64
C LEU A 261 -15.69 16.28 -8.60
N VAL A 262 -15.64 17.00 -7.48
CA VAL A 262 -14.75 18.14 -7.28
C VAL A 262 -13.85 17.84 -6.09
N GLN A 263 -12.55 18.10 -6.21
CA GLN A 263 -11.63 17.92 -5.07
C GLN A 263 -12.12 18.71 -3.84
N GLY A 264 -11.93 18.14 -2.66
CA GLY A 264 -12.48 18.68 -1.41
C GLY A 264 -13.85 18.14 -1.02
N MET A 265 -14.60 17.49 -1.93
CA MET A 265 -15.87 16.85 -1.57
C MET A 265 -15.67 15.83 -0.44
N ARG A 266 -16.55 15.88 0.57
CA ARG A 266 -16.55 14.98 1.72
C ARG A 266 -17.38 13.73 1.40
N VAL A 267 -16.73 12.57 1.42
CA VAL A 267 -17.31 11.28 1.01
C VAL A 267 -17.43 10.36 2.22
N GLY A 268 -18.65 9.94 2.52
CA GLY A 268 -18.92 8.86 3.47
C GLY A 268 -18.99 7.50 2.78
N LEU A 269 -18.74 6.42 3.52
CA LEU A 269 -18.88 5.05 3.03
C LEU A 269 -19.85 4.27 3.90
N SER A 270 -20.88 3.67 3.29
CA SER A 270 -21.83 2.81 4.00
C SER A 270 -21.31 1.36 4.11
N ALA A 271 -22.03 0.51 4.84
CA ALA A 271 -21.69 -0.91 4.95
C ALA A 271 -22.12 -1.69 3.70
N GLU A 272 -23.13 -1.19 2.99
CA GLU A 272 -23.77 -1.76 1.82
C GLU A 272 -22.98 -1.47 0.53
N VAL A 273 -21.66 -1.70 0.54
CA VAL A 273 -20.79 -1.59 -0.63
C VAL A 273 -20.29 -2.97 -1.07
N LYS A 274 -20.01 -3.15 -2.37
CA LYS A 274 -19.50 -4.44 -2.90
C LYS A 274 -17.97 -4.48 -2.95
N ARG A 275 -17.32 -3.33 -3.18
CA ARG A 275 -15.87 -3.17 -3.08
C ARG A 275 -15.41 -3.11 -1.62
N THR A 276 -14.12 -3.33 -1.38
CA THR A 276 -13.58 -3.21 -0.02
C THR A 276 -13.54 -1.73 0.41
N HIS A 277 -13.73 -1.46 1.70
CA HIS A 277 -13.59 -0.11 2.23
C HIS A 277 -12.19 0.45 2.01
N GLU A 278 -11.12 -0.36 2.15
CA GLU A 278 -9.76 0.14 1.88
C GLU A 278 -9.60 0.62 0.44
N GLU A 279 -10.12 -0.12 -0.55
CA GLU A 279 -10.05 0.29 -1.95
C GLU A 279 -10.80 1.61 -2.15
N LEU A 280 -12.02 1.74 -1.66
CA LEU A 280 -12.79 2.98 -1.84
C LEU A 280 -12.13 4.18 -1.15
N ILE A 281 -11.61 4.01 0.06
CA ILE A 281 -10.90 5.07 0.80
C ILE A 281 -9.63 5.50 0.05
N GLU A 282 -8.85 4.54 -0.43
CA GLU A 282 -7.66 4.79 -1.26
C GLU A 282 -8.03 5.65 -2.47
N ARG A 283 -9.10 5.27 -3.18
CA ARG A 283 -9.58 5.98 -4.37
C ARG A 283 -10.11 7.38 -4.06
N ILE A 284 -10.80 7.57 -2.94
CA ILE A 284 -11.26 8.88 -2.45
C ILE A 284 -10.06 9.82 -2.27
N VAL A 285 -9.06 9.38 -1.49
CA VAL A 285 -7.91 10.22 -1.15
C VAL A 285 -7.04 10.48 -2.37
N HIS A 286 -6.84 9.46 -3.22
CA HIS A 286 -6.07 9.61 -4.46
C HIS A 286 -6.68 10.67 -5.40
N ALA A 287 -8.02 10.77 -5.44
CA ALA A 287 -8.71 11.76 -6.26
C ALA A 287 -8.76 13.17 -5.63
N GLY A 288 -8.13 13.39 -4.47
CA GLY A 288 -8.19 14.69 -3.76
C GLY A 288 -9.54 14.95 -3.09
N LEU A 289 -10.33 13.91 -2.85
CA LEU A 289 -11.57 13.97 -2.07
C LEU A 289 -11.26 13.69 -0.59
N SER A 290 -12.15 14.07 0.32
CA SER A 290 -11.99 13.85 1.75
C SER A 290 -12.84 12.67 2.20
N TYR A 291 -12.23 11.69 2.88
CA TYR A 291 -12.99 10.63 3.55
C TYR A 291 -13.59 11.15 4.88
N SER A 292 -14.81 10.73 5.21
CA SER A 292 -15.46 11.03 6.49
C SER A 292 -16.08 9.77 7.10
N GLU A 293 -15.80 9.52 8.38
CA GLU A 293 -16.48 8.46 9.13
C GLU A 293 -17.93 8.86 9.47
N ALA A 294 -18.17 10.14 9.76
CA ALA A 294 -19.50 10.66 10.05
C ALA A 294 -20.22 11.05 8.76
N VAL A 295 -21.56 10.97 8.81
CA VAL A 295 -22.45 11.55 7.80
C VAL A 295 -23.18 12.71 8.48
N ASP A 296 -23.01 13.89 7.92
CA ASP A 296 -23.50 15.17 8.44
C ASP A 296 -23.96 16.09 7.28
N LEU A 297 -24.40 17.32 7.60
CA LEU A 297 -24.88 18.28 6.61
C LEU A 297 -23.80 18.78 5.64
N GLU A 298 -22.53 18.61 5.98
CA GLU A 298 -21.40 18.95 5.12
C GLU A 298 -20.97 17.78 4.23
N THR A 299 -21.52 16.59 4.44
CA THR A 299 -21.20 15.42 3.62
C THR A 299 -21.69 15.63 2.20
N SER A 300 -20.77 15.55 1.23
CA SER A 300 -21.06 15.80 -0.18
C SER A 300 -21.82 14.64 -0.81
N LEU A 301 -21.42 13.40 -0.49
CA LEU A 301 -22.07 12.17 -0.94
C LEU A 301 -21.73 11.00 -0.01
N VAL A 302 -22.54 9.93 -0.08
CA VAL A 302 -22.23 8.66 0.55
C VAL A 302 -22.21 7.55 -0.50
N ILE A 303 -21.15 6.73 -0.48
CA ILE A 303 -21.09 5.52 -1.30
C ILE A 303 -21.92 4.43 -0.65
N CYS A 304 -22.97 3.99 -1.34
CA CYS A 304 -23.92 2.99 -0.88
C CYS A 304 -24.55 2.31 -2.11
N ASN A 305 -24.52 0.97 -2.16
CA ASN A 305 -25.11 0.22 -3.27
C ASN A 305 -26.59 -0.11 -3.01
N GLU A 306 -27.05 -0.05 -1.76
CA GLU A 306 -28.46 -0.20 -1.43
C GLU A 306 -29.22 1.10 -1.78
N ALA A 307 -30.34 0.97 -2.49
CA ALA A 307 -31.13 2.13 -2.89
C ALA A 307 -31.96 2.68 -1.73
N GLU A 308 -32.45 1.80 -0.86
CA GLU A 308 -33.28 2.13 0.29
C GLU A 308 -32.73 1.53 1.59
N PRO A 309 -31.54 1.96 2.06
CA PRO A 309 -30.95 1.46 3.28
C PRO A 309 -31.84 1.79 4.49
N GLU A 310 -32.12 0.78 5.30
CA GLU A 310 -32.99 0.90 6.49
C GLU A 310 -32.22 1.38 7.74
N GLN A 311 -30.89 1.27 7.75
CA GLN A 311 -30.04 1.66 8.88
C GLN A 311 -28.64 2.13 8.43
N GLY A 312 -27.86 2.62 9.39
CA GLY A 312 -26.46 2.99 9.17
C GLY A 312 -26.26 4.29 8.37
N LYS A 313 -25.06 4.44 7.79
CA LYS A 313 -24.65 5.67 7.11
C LYS A 313 -25.47 5.96 5.85
N GLY A 314 -25.92 4.94 5.13
CA GLY A 314 -26.79 5.10 3.97
C GLY A 314 -28.17 5.66 4.36
N TYR A 315 -28.75 5.16 5.46
CA TYR A 315 -30.01 5.69 6.00
C TYR A 315 -29.87 7.14 6.48
N HIS A 316 -28.85 7.46 7.28
CA HIS A 316 -28.59 8.83 7.73
C HIS A 316 -28.36 9.81 6.58
N ALA A 317 -27.69 9.36 5.52
CA ALA A 317 -27.50 10.18 4.32
C ALA A 317 -28.85 10.56 3.70
N ARG A 318 -29.78 9.61 3.56
CA ARG A 318 -31.14 9.90 3.02
C ARG A 318 -31.89 10.89 3.89
N ASP A 319 -31.87 10.70 5.21
CA ASP A 319 -32.53 11.60 6.17
C ASP A 319 -32.02 13.04 6.06
N LEU A 320 -30.70 13.20 5.87
CA LEU A 320 -30.04 14.49 5.69
C LEU A 320 -30.06 15.02 4.24
N GLY A 321 -30.72 14.32 3.30
CA GLY A 321 -30.74 14.67 1.87
C GLY A 321 -29.38 14.59 1.18
N VAL A 322 -28.43 13.84 1.72
CA VAL A 322 -27.11 13.56 1.10
C VAL A 322 -27.29 12.51 0.00
N PRO A 323 -26.78 12.76 -1.22
CA PRO A 323 -26.94 11.83 -2.34
C PRO A 323 -26.20 10.51 -2.07
N LEU A 324 -26.87 9.40 -2.42
CA LEU A 324 -26.28 8.07 -2.44
C LEU A 324 -25.72 7.77 -3.84
N VAL A 325 -24.52 7.22 -3.89
CA VAL A 325 -23.84 6.84 -5.14
C VAL A 325 -23.36 5.40 -5.00
N THR A 326 -23.61 4.54 -5.98
CA THR A 326 -23.09 3.16 -5.93
C THR A 326 -21.57 3.15 -6.07
N ASP A 327 -20.87 2.14 -5.53
CA ASP A 327 -19.42 2.01 -5.71
C ASP A 327 -19.00 1.99 -7.19
N THR A 328 -19.80 1.37 -8.05
CA THR A 328 -19.55 1.28 -9.50
C THR A 328 -19.68 2.64 -10.17
N GLU A 329 -20.71 3.40 -9.81
CA GLU A 329 -20.88 4.77 -10.30
C GLU A 329 -19.77 5.69 -9.79
N PHE A 330 -19.45 5.61 -8.49
CA PHE A 330 -18.38 6.39 -7.89
C PHE A 330 -17.05 6.17 -8.61
N MET A 331 -16.67 4.90 -8.82
CA MET A 331 -15.43 4.56 -9.51
C MET A 331 -15.35 5.13 -10.92
N ARG A 332 -16.46 5.15 -11.66
CA ARG A 332 -16.55 5.78 -12.99
C ARG A 332 -16.41 7.31 -12.90
N CYS A 333 -16.96 7.94 -11.87
CA CYS A 333 -16.84 9.39 -11.67
C CYS A 333 -15.40 9.84 -11.37
N LEU A 334 -14.53 8.95 -10.86
CA LEU A 334 -13.14 9.28 -10.56
C LEU A 334 -12.31 9.65 -11.81
N ASP A 335 -12.72 9.19 -13.00
CA ASP A 335 -12.01 9.48 -14.25
C ASP A 335 -12.18 10.93 -14.70
N ALA A 336 -13.11 11.68 -14.10
CA ALA A 336 -13.47 13.04 -14.47
C ALA A 336 -13.50 14.01 -13.27
N VAL A 337 -12.72 13.73 -12.21
CA VAL A 337 -12.63 14.65 -11.06
C VAL A 337 -12.01 15.98 -11.50
N VAL A 338 -12.67 17.09 -11.18
CA VAL A 338 -12.17 18.44 -11.47
C VAL A 338 -11.50 19.07 -10.25
N GLY A 339 -10.61 20.04 -10.50
CA GLY A 339 -9.85 20.74 -9.47
C GLY A 339 -10.73 21.44 -8.43
N GLY A 340 -10.30 21.41 -7.18
CA GLY A 340 -10.97 22.07 -6.05
C GLY A 340 -10.37 23.45 -5.74
N THR A 341 -10.99 24.18 -4.83
CA THR A 341 -10.43 25.44 -4.30
C THR A 341 -9.51 25.11 -3.13
N GLY A 342 -8.23 25.52 -3.20
CA GLY A 342 -7.28 25.29 -2.10
C GLY A 342 -7.69 26.02 -0.82
N ILE A 343 -7.47 25.40 0.34
CA ILE A 343 -7.58 26.09 1.63
C ILE A 343 -6.26 26.85 1.82
N GLU A 344 -6.31 28.19 1.84
CA GLU A 344 -5.14 28.98 2.21
C GLU A 344 -4.72 28.60 3.64
N GLU A 345 -3.52 28.06 3.81
CA GLU A 345 -2.90 27.91 5.12
C GLU A 345 -2.67 29.32 5.66
N PHE A 346 -3.52 29.75 6.62
CA PHE A 346 -3.19 30.90 7.46
C PHE A 346 -2.00 30.51 8.35
N ALA A 347 -0.80 30.51 7.79
CA ALA A 347 0.41 30.68 8.57
C ALA A 347 0.30 32.08 9.16
N ALA A 348 -0.10 32.16 10.44
CA ALA A 348 0.08 33.37 11.22
C ALA A 348 1.58 33.69 11.21
N ALA A 349 2.01 34.53 10.29
CA ALA A 349 3.28 35.21 10.37
C ALA A 349 3.20 36.02 11.67
N THR A 350 3.72 35.46 12.76
CA THR A 350 3.97 36.22 13.97
C THR A 350 4.99 37.27 13.55
N PRO A 351 4.64 38.57 13.55
CA PRO A 351 5.62 39.60 13.26
C PRO A 351 6.71 39.48 14.31
N THR A 352 7.93 39.24 13.86
CA THR A 352 9.11 39.28 14.71
C THR A 352 9.35 40.76 15.03
N GLY A 353 9.14 41.16 16.29
CA GLY A 353 9.30 42.53 16.81
C GLY A 353 7.94 43.16 17.15
N GLU A 354 7.66 43.64 18.36
CA GLU A 354 8.53 44.38 19.27
C GLU A 354 8.42 43.84 20.72
N GLN A 355 9.60 43.71 21.33
CA GLN A 355 9.77 43.43 22.75
C GLN A 355 9.51 44.75 23.51
N PHE A 356 8.30 44.98 23.99
CA PHE A 356 8.05 46.05 24.96
C PHE A 356 8.56 45.60 26.33
N ALA A 357 9.73 46.11 26.71
CA ALA A 357 10.19 46.12 28.09
C ALA A 357 9.28 47.07 28.89
N LEU A 358 8.57 46.53 29.88
CA LEU A 358 7.96 47.31 30.94
C LEU A 358 8.84 47.20 32.17
N PHE A 359 9.27 48.37 32.65
CA PHE A 359 9.91 48.60 33.95
C PHE A 359 8.94 48.35 35.11
#